data_AF-A0A9D2JSD0-F1
#
_entry.id   AF-A0A9D2JSD0-F1
#
_cell.length_a   1.000
_cell.length_b   1.000
_cell.length_c   1.000
_cell.angle_alpha   90.00
_cell.angle_beta   90.00
_cell.angle_gamma   90.00
#
_symmetry.space_group_name_H-M   'P 1'
#
loop_
_entity.id
_entity.type
_entity.pdbx_description
1 polymer ?
#
loop_
_entity_poly.entity_id
_entity_poly.type
_entity_poly.pdbx_seq_one_letter_code
_entity_poly.pdbx_strand_id
1 'polypeptide(L)'
;MKSLRDLERRFLITAGCFFLISVALLFLPLCGTGESGMEKGVGILVGILFWAGIVAGSISYFLMYRKYREILVKRLPGGRLPYCLRIWGNPAAMLVDLLFLIGVAGTVYCNLTLAANRVLDFLALFLTVTCFYLHFLVTGRVFLYIAQKRKKGVKENERKAQI
;
A
#
# COMPACT_ATOMS: atom_id res chain seq x y z
N MET A 1 11.75 13.90 -21.88
CA MET A 1 11.97 13.65 -20.43
C MET A 1 10.70 13.08 -19.81
N LYS A 2 10.67 11.81 -19.37
CA LYS A 2 9.51 11.27 -18.63
C LYS A 2 9.40 12.02 -17.29
N SER A 3 8.30 12.74 -17.07
CA SER A 3 8.16 13.61 -15.90
C SER A 3 8.04 12.77 -14.62
N LEU A 4 8.80 13.12 -13.59
CA LEU A 4 8.72 12.49 -12.26
C LEU A 4 7.27 12.53 -11.72
N ARG A 5 6.55 13.61 -12.06
CA ARG A 5 5.14 13.82 -11.71
C ARG A 5 4.20 12.76 -12.30
N ASP A 6 4.43 12.28 -13.53
CA ASP A 6 3.63 11.18 -14.11
C ASP A 6 3.86 9.86 -13.35
N LEU A 7 5.09 9.61 -12.90
CA LEU A 7 5.42 8.43 -12.10
C LEU A 7 4.78 8.50 -10.71
N GLU A 8 4.90 9.63 -10.01
CA GLU A 8 4.28 9.85 -8.69
C GLU A 8 2.76 9.70 -8.77
N ARG A 9 2.11 10.30 -9.77
CA ARG A 9 0.66 10.19 -9.96
C ARG A 9 0.23 8.73 -10.19
N ARG A 10 0.95 7.98 -11.03
CA ARG A 10 0.65 6.56 -11.29
C ARG A 10 0.83 5.72 -10.03
N PHE A 11 1.90 5.97 -9.28
CA PHE A 11 2.14 5.29 -8.01
C PHE A 11 1.03 5.56 -6.99
N LEU A 12 0.56 6.81 -6.89
CA LEU A 12 -0.57 7.17 -6.03
C LEU A 12 -1.88 6.51 -6.48
N ILE A 13 -2.14 6.41 -7.79
CA ILE A 13 -3.30 5.67 -8.32
C ILE A 13 -3.22 4.20 -7.93
N THR A 14 -2.05 3.56 -8.11
CA THR A 14 -1.85 2.16 -7.71
C THR A 14 -2.06 1.98 -6.21
N ALA A 15 -1.49 2.86 -5.37
CA ALA A 15 -1.68 2.84 -3.93
C ALA A 15 -3.15 3.01 -3.54
N GLY A 16 -3.86 3.94 -4.20
CA GLY A 16 -5.30 4.14 -4.03
C GLY A 16 -6.12 2.90 -4.38
N CYS A 17 -5.79 2.20 -5.47
CA CYS A 17 -6.46 0.94 -5.83
C CYS A 17 -6.27 -0.16 -4.78
N PHE A 18 -5.07 -0.30 -4.21
CA PHE A 18 -4.85 -1.25 -3.11
C PHE A 18 -5.52 -0.78 -1.80
N PHE A 19 -5.63 0.52 -1.58
CA PHE A 19 -6.34 1.08 -0.44
C PHE A 19 -7.86 0.79 -0.51
N LEU A 20 -8.46 0.76 -1.70
CA LEU A 20 -9.86 0.37 -1.90
C LEU A 20 -10.16 -1.04 -1.36
N ILE A 21 -9.20 -1.96 -1.44
CA ILE A 21 -9.31 -3.31 -0.86
C ILE A 21 -9.47 -3.21 0.65
N SER A 22 -8.65 -2.37 1.29
CA SER A 22 -8.70 -2.19 2.74
C SER A 22 -10.01 -1.54 3.16
N VAL A 23 -10.45 -0.50 2.43
CA VAL A 23 -11.75 0.14 2.64
C VAL A 23 -12.90 -0.86 2.51
N ALA A 24 -12.86 -1.77 1.53
CA ALA A 24 -13.88 -2.82 1.39
C ALA A 24 -13.99 -3.71 2.64
N LEU A 25 -12.87 -3.96 3.34
CA LEU A 25 -12.88 -4.76 4.58
C LEU A 25 -13.60 -4.06 5.74
N LEU A 26 -13.67 -2.72 5.76
CA LEU A 26 -14.45 -1.99 6.77
C LEU A 26 -15.96 -2.14 6.60
N PHE A 27 -16.41 -2.53 5.41
CA PHE A 27 -17.83 -2.77 5.10
C PHE A 27 -18.25 -4.23 5.34
N LEU A 28 -17.32 -5.15 5.61
CA LEU A 28 -17.64 -6.54 5.99
C LEU A 28 -18.65 -6.66 7.15
N PRO A 29 -18.55 -5.90 8.27
CA PRO A 29 -19.53 -6.02 9.34
C PRO A 29 -20.95 -5.60 8.94
N LEU A 30 -21.09 -4.81 7.86
CA LEU A 30 -22.39 -4.40 7.31
C LEU A 30 -23.00 -5.44 6.36
N CYS A 31 -22.28 -6.51 6.03
CA CYS A 31 -22.80 -7.61 5.22
C CYS A 31 -23.73 -8.55 6.01
N GLY A 32 -23.70 -8.52 7.34
CA GLY A 32 -24.62 -9.27 8.21
C GLY A 32 -24.71 -10.78 7.90
N THR A 33 -25.91 -11.34 8.07
CA THR A 33 -26.28 -12.73 7.72
C THR A 33 -26.83 -12.84 6.29
N GLY A 34 -27.07 -11.71 5.61
CA GLY A 34 -27.63 -11.68 4.26
C GLY A 34 -29.14 -11.89 4.24
N GLU A 35 -29.82 -11.57 5.33
CA GLU A 35 -31.28 -11.76 5.46
C GLU A 35 -32.03 -10.58 4.86
N SER A 36 -31.45 -9.36 4.87
CA SER A 36 -32.04 -8.19 4.24
C SER A 36 -31.50 -7.93 2.82
N GLY A 37 -32.32 -7.32 1.96
CA GLY A 37 -31.89 -6.91 0.62
C GLY A 37 -30.73 -5.91 0.64
N MET A 38 -30.64 -5.09 1.70
CA MET A 38 -29.54 -4.13 1.90
C MET A 38 -28.22 -4.84 2.21
N GLU A 39 -28.22 -5.84 3.10
CA GLU A 39 -27.05 -6.65 3.44
C GLU A 39 -26.50 -7.39 2.22
N LYS A 40 -27.37 -7.99 1.40
CA LYS A 40 -26.97 -8.63 0.14
C LYS A 40 -26.34 -7.64 -0.84
N GLY A 41 -26.92 -6.44 -0.96
CA GLY A 41 -26.37 -5.37 -1.80
C GLY A 41 -24.98 -4.91 -1.35
N VAL A 42 -24.80 -4.72 -0.04
CA VAL A 42 -23.50 -4.38 0.56
C VAL A 42 -22.48 -5.49 0.34
N GLY A 43 -22.86 -6.76 0.54
CA GLY A 43 -21.97 -7.91 0.30
C GLY A 43 -21.47 -7.99 -1.14
N ILE A 44 -22.35 -7.80 -2.11
CA ILE A 44 -21.98 -7.76 -3.54
C ILE A 44 -21.03 -6.58 -3.80
N LEU A 45 -21.33 -5.41 -3.26
CA LEU A 45 -20.48 -4.22 -3.42
C LEU A 45 -19.09 -4.43 -2.82
N VAL A 46 -18.98 -5.01 -1.62
CA VAL A 46 -17.71 -5.34 -0.97
C VAL A 46 -16.90 -6.31 -1.81
N GLY A 47 -17.54 -7.37 -2.33
CA GLY A 47 -16.89 -8.32 -3.22
C GLY A 47 -16.35 -7.65 -4.49
N ILE A 48 -17.17 -6.82 -5.14
CA ILE A 48 -16.75 -6.07 -6.35
C ILE A 48 -15.58 -5.14 -6.02
N LEU A 49 -15.66 -4.35 -4.95
CA LEU A 49 -14.60 -3.42 -4.55
C LEU A 49 -13.29 -4.15 -4.24
N PHE A 50 -13.37 -5.28 -3.54
CA PHE A 50 -12.22 -6.12 -3.21
C PHE A 50 -11.54 -6.66 -4.48
N TRP A 51 -12.28 -7.33 -5.35
CA TRP A 51 -11.73 -7.93 -6.57
C TRP A 51 -11.29 -6.88 -7.58
N ALA A 52 -12.08 -5.82 -7.79
CA ALA A 52 -11.71 -4.71 -8.66
C ALA A 52 -10.46 -4.01 -8.15
N GLY A 53 -10.32 -3.81 -6.83
CA GLY A 53 -9.13 -3.25 -6.19
C GLY A 53 -7.88 -4.09 -6.45
N ILE A 54 -7.96 -5.42 -6.30
CA ILE A 54 -6.86 -6.35 -6.59
C ILE A 54 -6.46 -6.29 -8.06
N VAL A 55 -7.44 -6.42 -8.97
CA VAL A 55 -7.19 -6.46 -10.42
C VAL A 55 -6.63 -5.12 -10.90
N ALA A 56 -7.27 -4.01 -10.53
CA ALA A 56 -6.83 -2.68 -10.92
C ALA A 56 -5.47 -2.33 -10.31
N GLY A 57 -5.23 -2.63 -9.03
CA GLY A 57 -3.95 -2.42 -8.36
C GLY A 57 -2.83 -3.22 -9.02
N SER A 58 -3.07 -4.50 -9.30
CA SER A 58 -2.09 -5.39 -9.94
C SER A 58 -1.75 -4.96 -11.36
N ILE A 59 -2.76 -4.67 -12.20
CA ILE A 59 -2.56 -4.21 -13.58
C ILE A 59 -1.84 -2.86 -13.59
N SER A 60 -2.28 -1.91 -12.74
CA SER A 60 -1.67 -0.58 -12.63
C SER A 60 -0.20 -0.66 -12.22
N TYR A 61 0.11 -1.48 -11.21
CA TYR A 61 1.49 -1.73 -10.78
C TYR A 61 2.32 -2.38 -11.89
N PHE A 62 1.78 -3.39 -12.57
CA PHE A 62 2.48 -4.10 -13.65
C PHE A 62 2.79 -3.17 -14.83
N LEU A 63 1.82 -2.37 -15.28
CA LEU A 63 2.01 -1.41 -16.36
C LEU A 63 3.04 -0.33 -15.99
N MET A 64 2.98 0.16 -14.75
CA MET A 64 3.97 1.11 -14.23
C MET A 64 5.37 0.46 -14.18
N TYR A 65 5.49 -0.73 -13.61
CA TYR A 65 6.76 -1.45 -13.52
C TYR A 65 7.35 -1.69 -14.91
N ARG A 66 6.55 -2.20 -15.87
CA ARG A 66 6.99 -2.43 -17.25
C ARG A 66 7.45 -1.14 -17.94
N LYS A 67 6.74 -0.03 -17.77
CA LYS A 67 7.06 1.27 -18.39
C LYS A 67 8.37 1.89 -17.87
N TYR A 68 8.72 1.60 -16.61
CA TYR A 68 9.87 2.19 -15.93
C TYR A 68 11.00 1.19 -15.63
N ARG A 69 10.83 -0.11 -15.93
CA ARG A 69 11.77 -1.20 -15.64
C ARG A 69 13.21 -0.86 -16.04
N GLU A 70 13.42 -0.41 -17.28
CA GLU A 70 14.76 -0.10 -17.78
C GLU A 70 15.45 1.03 -17.00
N ILE A 71 14.68 2.05 -16.61
CA ILE A 71 15.18 3.18 -15.83
C ILE A 71 15.51 2.71 -14.40
N LEU A 72 14.63 1.89 -13.82
CA LEU A 72 14.80 1.34 -12.48
C LEU A 72 16.02 0.42 -12.40
N VAL A 73 16.22 -0.47 -13.39
CA VAL A 73 17.37 -1.38 -13.46
C VAL A 73 18.68 -0.62 -13.69
N LYS A 74 18.68 0.43 -14.53
CA LYS A 74 19.89 1.23 -14.79
C LYS A 74 20.28 2.14 -13.62
N ARG A 75 19.31 2.63 -12.82
CA ARG A 75 19.58 3.63 -11.77
C ARG A 75 19.68 3.08 -10.35
N LEU A 76 19.05 1.94 -10.06
CA LEU A 76 19.16 1.28 -8.76
C LEU A 76 20.02 0.02 -8.92
N PRO A 77 21.22 -0.04 -8.30
CA PRO A 77 22.00 -1.26 -8.28
C PRO A 77 21.18 -2.39 -7.65
N GLY A 78 21.27 -3.60 -8.22
CA GLY A 78 20.65 -4.79 -7.64
C GLY A 78 21.27 -5.05 -6.27
N GLY A 79 20.49 -4.88 -5.19
CA GLY A 79 20.90 -5.32 -3.86
C GLY A 79 20.80 -6.85 -3.74
N ARG A 80 21.57 -7.44 -2.82
CA ARG A 80 21.61 -8.89 -2.57
C ARG A 80 20.29 -9.47 -2.01
N LEU A 81 19.40 -8.64 -1.45
CA LEU A 81 18.09 -9.07 -0.95
C LEU A 81 16.96 -8.76 -1.96
N PRO A 82 15.98 -9.67 -2.13
CA PRO A 82 14.72 -9.35 -2.77
C PRO A 82 14.13 -8.12 -2.07
N TYR A 83 13.79 -7.10 -2.84
CA TYR A 83 13.26 -5.85 -2.29
C TYR A 83 11.96 -6.07 -1.48
N CYS A 84 11.22 -7.16 -1.73
CA CYS A 84 10.06 -7.57 -0.95
C CYS A 84 10.37 -8.05 0.48
N LEU A 85 11.63 -8.40 0.79
CA LEU A 85 12.05 -8.90 2.11
C LEU A 85 12.90 -7.88 2.87
N ARG A 86 13.02 -6.65 2.35
CA ARG A 86 13.85 -5.63 2.96
C ARG A 86 13.06 -4.85 4.01
N ILE A 87 12.80 -5.52 5.13
CA ILE A 87 12.28 -4.91 6.35
C ILE A 87 13.21 -3.73 6.70
N TRP A 88 12.65 -2.59 7.07
CA TRP A 88 13.43 -1.44 7.54
C TRP A 88 14.33 -0.73 6.51
N GLY A 89 14.18 -1.00 5.21
CA GLY A 89 15.09 -0.45 4.18
C GLY A 89 15.04 1.08 4.00
N ASN A 90 14.05 1.77 4.56
CA ASN A 90 13.80 3.21 4.47
C ASN A 90 13.04 3.68 5.73
N PRO A 91 13.24 4.90 6.26
CA PRO A 91 12.40 5.44 7.34
C PRO A 91 10.89 5.35 7.08
N ALA A 92 10.45 5.51 5.82
CA ALA A 92 9.04 5.29 5.47
C ALA A 92 8.63 3.81 5.59
N ALA A 93 9.49 2.87 5.20
CA ALA A 93 9.21 1.44 5.33
C ALA A 93 9.19 1.02 6.80
N MET A 94 10.11 1.53 7.62
CA MET A 94 10.15 1.31 9.08
C MET A 94 8.84 1.69 9.76
N LEU A 95 8.28 2.86 9.44
CA LEU A 95 7.00 3.29 10.00
C LEU A 95 5.87 2.33 9.63
N VAL A 96 5.84 1.90 8.37
CA VAL A 96 4.82 0.97 7.86
C VAL A 96 4.97 -0.42 8.49
N ASP A 97 6.19 -0.90 8.66
CA ASP A 97 6.49 -2.19 9.31
C ASP A 97 6.07 -2.18 10.77
N LEU A 98 6.30 -1.05 11.47
CA LEU A 98 5.87 -0.87 12.86
C LEU A 98 4.33 -0.88 12.97
N LEU A 99 3.64 -0.13 12.10
CA LEU A 99 2.18 -0.11 12.06
C LEU A 99 1.60 -1.47 11.68
N PHE A 100 2.26 -2.20 10.77
CA PHE A 100 1.89 -3.56 10.42
C PHE A 100 1.97 -4.48 11.65
N LEU A 101 3.05 -4.41 12.41
CA LEU A 101 3.23 -5.21 13.62
C LEU A 101 2.19 -4.90 14.70
N ILE A 102 1.84 -3.63 14.87
CA ILE A 102 0.75 -3.19 15.75
C ILE A 102 -0.60 -3.76 15.27
N GLY A 103 -0.87 -3.69 13.96
CA GLY A 103 -2.08 -4.26 13.36
C GLY A 103 -2.19 -5.77 13.59
N VAL A 104 -1.12 -6.52 13.33
CA VAL A 104 -1.07 -7.97 13.55
C VAL A 104 -1.29 -8.31 15.03
N ALA A 105 -0.61 -7.61 15.93
CA ALA A 105 -0.81 -7.81 17.37
C ALA A 105 -2.26 -7.53 17.79
N GLY A 106 -2.87 -6.48 17.24
CA GLY A 106 -4.28 -6.14 17.45
C GLY A 106 -5.23 -7.23 16.94
N THR A 107 -5.00 -7.75 15.74
CA THR A 107 -5.83 -8.83 15.16
C THR A 107 -5.70 -10.12 15.97
N VAL A 108 -4.48 -10.49 16.40
CA VAL A 108 -4.25 -11.67 17.25
C VAL A 108 -4.94 -11.49 18.60
N TYR A 109 -4.83 -10.31 19.23
CA TYR A 109 -5.50 -10.01 20.49
C TYR A 109 -7.03 -10.10 20.37
N CYS A 110 -7.61 -9.56 19.29
CA CYS A 110 -9.05 -9.64 19.03
C CYS A 110 -9.52 -11.08 18.81
N ASN A 111 -8.73 -11.92 18.14
CA ASN A 111 -9.06 -13.33 17.94
C ASN A 111 -8.97 -14.17 19.22
N LEU A 112 -8.01 -13.86 20.11
CA LEU A 112 -7.84 -14.58 21.38
C LEU A 112 -8.87 -14.17 22.45
N THR A 113 -9.41 -12.96 22.35
CA THR A 113 -10.35 -12.41 23.32
C THR A 113 -11.77 -12.51 22.76
N LEU A 114 -12.54 -13.53 23.17
CA LEU A 114 -13.95 -13.74 22.77
C LEU A 114 -14.89 -12.55 23.04
N ALA A 115 -14.48 -11.60 23.91
CA ALA A 115 -15.20 -10.36 24.22
C ALA A 115 -14.64 -9.11 23.51
N ALA A 116 -13.68 -9.27 22.59
CA ALA A 116 -13.15 -8.15 21.83
C ALA A 116 -14.26 -7.52 20.96
N ASN A 117 -14.27 -6.18 20.94
CA ASN A 117 -15.24 -5.43 20.15
C ASN A 117 -15.04 -5.76 18.67
N ARG A 118 -16.10 -6.22 17.98
CA ARG A 118 -16.05 -6.53 16.54
C ARG A 118 -15.48 -5.37 15.72
N VAL A 119 -15.75 -4.13 16.12
CA VAL A 119 -15.22 -2.93 15.47
C VAL A 119 -13.69 -2.89 15.52
N LEU A 120 -13.08 -3.27 16.65
CA LEU A 120 -11.62 -3.31 16.79
C LEU A 120 -10.99 -4.38 15.90
N ASP A 121 -11.65 -5.53 15.73
CA ASP A 121 -11.15 -6.60 14.86
C ASP A 121 -11.09 -6.14 13.39
N PHE A 122 -12.17 -5.54 12.88
CA PHE A 122 -12.19 -4.99 11.52
C PHE A 122 -11.20 -3.83 11.33
N LEU A 123 -11.02 -2.97 12.34
CA LEU A 123 -10.01 -1.91 12.29
C LEU A 123 -8.59 -2.46 12.29
N ALA A 124 -8.30 -3.49 13.10
CA ALA A 124 -6.99 -4.15 13.12
C ALA A 124 -6.71 -4.88 11.80
N LEU A 125 -7.72 -5.54 11.23
CA LEU A 125 -7.65 -6.18 9.91
C LEU A 125 -7.41 -5.15 8.80
N PHE A 126 -8.16 -4.03 8.81
CA PHE A 126 -7.96 -2.90 7.90
C PHE A 126 -6.52 -2.36 7.97
N LEU A 127 -6.03 -2.12 9.19
CA LEU A 127 -4.68 -1.60 9.41
C LEU A 127 -3.63 -2.60 8.89
N THR A 128 -3.79 -3.88 9.20
CA THR A 128 -2.89 -4.96 8.79
C THR A 128 -2.81 -5.06 7.27
N VAL A 129 -3.95 -5.11 6.58
CA VAL A 129 -3.99 -5.21 5.11
C VAL A 129 -3.45 -3.95 4.44
N THR A 130 -3.79 -2.77 4.97
CA THR A 130 -3.25 -1.50 4.47
C THR A 130 -1.73 -1.45 4.58
N CYS A 131 -1.19 -1.79 5.76
CA CYS A 131 0.25 -1.75 6.00
C CYS A 131 0.98 -2.83 5.20
N PHE A 132 0.37 -4.00 5.00
CA PHE A 132 0.93 -5.05 4.13
C PHE A 132 1.13 -4.55 2.71
N TYR A 133 0.08 -3.99 2.08
CA TYR A 133 0.23 -3.44 0.72
C TYR A 133 1.19 -2.26 0.66
N LEU A 134 1.16 -1.40 1.66
CA LEU A 134 2.05 -0.24 1.74
C LEU A 134 3.51 -0.67 1.90
N HIS A 135 3.80 -1.75 2.64
CA HIS A 135 5.13 -2.33 2.77
C HIS A 135 5.69 -2.72 1.40
N PHE A 136 4.92 -3.43 0.57
CA PHE A 136 5.36 -3.80 -0.78
C PHE A 136 5.59 -2.57 -1.68
N LEU A 137 4.72 -1.56 -1.57
CA LEU A 137 4.83 -0.34 -2.37
C LEU A 137 6.04 0.52 -1.98
N VAL A 138 6.24 0.74 -0.68
CA VAL A 138 7.32 1.59 -0.13
C VAL A 138 8.68 0.91 -0.24
N THR A 139 8.74 -0.41 -0.13
CA THR A 139 10.00 -1.16 -0.29
C THR A 139 10.33 -1.43 -1.77
N GLY A 140 9.36 -1.23 -2.67
CA GLY A 140 9.52 -1.39 -4.10
C GLY A 140 10.51 -0.40 -4.76
N ARG A 141 11.13 -0.84 -5.87
CA ARG A 141 12.09 -0.02 -6.64
C ARG A 141 11.50 1.31 -7.12
N VAL A 142 10.20 1.36 -7.38
CA VAL A 142 9.49 2.55 -7.83
C VAL A 142 9.52 3.64 -6.76
N PHE A 143 9.19 3.32 -5.52
CA PHE A 143 9.21 4.28 -4.42
C PHE A 143 10.63 4.77 -4.13
N LEU A 144 11.61 3.86 -4.11
CA LEU A 144 13.01 4.22 -3.93
C LEU A 144 13.51 5.19 -5.01
N TYR A 145 13.12 4.96 -6.27
CA TYR A 145 13.45 5.87 -7.37
C TYR A 145 12.82 7.26 -7.19
N ILE A 146 11.55 7.33 -6.79
CA ILE A 146 10.85 8.58 -6.50
C ILE A 146 11.55 9.33 -5.35
N ALA A 147 11.82 8.64 -4.24
CA ALA A 147 12.48 9.19 -3.06
C ALA A 147 13.89 9.73 -3.37
N GLN A 148 14.69 8.99 -4.16
CA GLN A 148 16.01 9.44 -4.58
C GLN A 148 15.95 10.67 -5.49
N LYS A 149 14.99 10.71 -6.43
CA LYS A 149 14.78 11.87 -7.32
C LYS A 149 14.37 13.12 -6.54
N ARG A 150 13.48 13.00 -5.56
CA ARG A 150 13.11 14.11 -4.67
C ARG A 150 14.31 14.62 -3.86
N LYS A 151 15.08 13.73 -3.23
CA LYS A 151 16.28 14.12 -2.47
C LYS A 151 17.32 14.85 -3.34
N LYS A 152 17.52 14.43 -4.59
CA LYS A 152 18.43 15.13 -5.51
C LYS A 152 17.94 16.52 -5.88
N GLY A 153 16.63 16.68 -6.12
CA GLY A 153 16.04 18.00 -6.42
C GLY A 153 16.16 19.00 -5.26
N VAL A 154 15.97 18.54 -4.01
CA VAL A 154 16.14 19.38 -2.81
C VAL A 154 17.59 19.86 -2.69
N LYS A 155 18.57 18.95 -2.80
CA LYS A 155 19.99 19.31 -2.74
C LYS A 155 20.44 20.29 -3.84
N GLU A 156 19.88 20.16 -5.05
CA GLU A 156 20.19 21.08 -6.14
C GLU A 156 19.62 22.48 -5.89
N ASN A 157 18.42 22.57 -5.31
CA ASN A 157 17.81 23.85 -4.94
C ASN A 157 18.53 24.51 -3.77
N GLU A 158 18.95 23.75 -2.75
CA GLU A 158 19.78 24.26 -1.65
C GLU A 158 21.12 24.81 -2.17
N ARG A 159 21.76 24.11 -3.11
CA ARG A 159 23.01 24.58 -3.73
C ARG A 159 22.82 25.88 -4.53
N LYS A 160 21.66 26.06 -5.19
CA LYS A 160 21.33 27.28 -5.93
C LYS A 160 20.93 28.45 -5.04
N ALA A 161 20.42 28.18 -3.83
CA ALA A 161 20.06 29.22 -2.85
C ALA A 161 21.28 29.73 -2.05
N GLN A 162 22.42 29.04 -2.14
CA GLN A 162 23.68 29.41 -1.48
C GLN A 162 24.69 30.10 -2.42
N ILE A 163 24.31 30.33 -3.68
CA ILE A 163 25.09 31.08 -4.70
C ILE A 163 24.34 32.38 -4.98
#